data_AF-A0A2N2HFX3-F1
#
_entry.id   AF-A0A2N2HFX3-F1
#
_cell.length_a   1.000
_cell.length_b   1.000
_cell.length_c   1.000
_cell.angle_alpha   90.00
_cell.angle_beta   90.00
_cell.angle_gamma   90.00
#
_symmetry.space_group_name_H-M   'P 1'
#
loop_
_entity.id
_entity.type
_entity.pdbx_description
1 polymer ?
#
loop_
_entity_poly.entity_id
_entity_poly.type
_entity_poly.pdbx_seq_one_letter_code
_entity_poly.pdbx_strand_id
1 'polypeptide(L)' 'MKNDGFFKLAVIVGVICWMAIFAFVPNILVFLASFSSTSSANFIEPGFSLNNYARLMDTTHLDILLSSLRLSGLVTV' A
#
# COMPACT_ATOMS: atom_id res chain seq x y z
N MET A 1 -33.62 29.53 -5.17
CA MET A 1 -32.95 28.21 -5.07
C MET A 1 -31.71 28.25 -5.95
N LYS A 2 -30.54 28.59 -5.41
CA LYS A 2 -29.31 28.80 -6.21
C LYS A 2 -28.02 28.35 -5.47
N ASN A 3 -28.15 27.53 -4.42
CA ASN A 3 -27.02 27.13 -3.57
C ASN A 3 -26.80 25.60 -3.48
N ASP A 4 -27.63 24.80 -4.16
CA ASP A 4 -27.58 23.33 -4.05
C ASP A 4 -26.32 22.76 -4.70
N GLY A 5 -25.81 23.41 -5.75
CA GLY A 5 -24.59 22.99 -6.46
C GLY A 5 -23.33 23.12 -5.61
N PHE A 6 -23.19 24.23 -4.86
CA PHE A 6 -22.05 24.45 -3.98
C PHE A 6 -22.05 23.48 -2.81
N PHE A 7 -23.21 23.28 -2.17
CA PHE A 7 -23.35 22.33 -1.07
C PHE A 7 -23.08 20.88 -1.51
N LYS A 8 -23.64 20.46 -2.67
CA LYS A 8 -23.35 19.13 -3.23
C LYS A 8 -21.87 18.93 -3.52
N LEU A 9 -21.22 19.92 -4.13
CA LEU A 9 -19.78 19.85 -4.40
C LEU A 9 -18.98 19.74 -3.10
N ALA A 10 -19.29 20.56 -2.09
CA ALA A 10 -18.62 20.50 -0.79
C ALA A 10 -18.76 19.13 -0.13
N VAL A 11 -19.94 18.52 -0.19
CA VAL A 11 -20.18 17.17 0.34
C VAL A 11 -19.42 16.11 -0.46
N ILE A 12 -19.48 16.17 -1.79
CA ILE A 12 -18.78 15.21 -2.67
C ILE A 12 -17.26 15.30 -2.44
N VAL A 13 -16.70 16.50 -2.46
CA VAL A 13 -15.27 16.72 -2.21
C VAL A 13 -14.90 16.27 -0.80
N GLY A 14 -15.72 16.59 0.21
CA GLY A 14 -15.49 16.14 1.59
C GLY A 14 -15.43 14.62 1.69
N VAL A 15 -16.38 13.91 1.08
CA VAL A 15 -16.42 12.44 1.07
C VAL A 15 -15.22 11.88 0.29
N ILE A 16 -14.90 12.41 -0.89
CA ILE A 16 -13.76 11.94 -1.69
C ILE A 16 -12.45 12.19 -0.94
N CYS A 17 -12.25 13.36 -0.34
CA CYS A 17 -11.07 13.64 0.48
C CYS A 17 -10.97 12.67 1.66
N TRP A 18 -12.10 12.39 2.33
CA TRP A 18 -12.12 11.44 3.43
C TRP A 18 -11.78 10.02 2.96
N MET A 19 -12.39 9.55 1.87
CA MET A 19 -12.07 8.25 1.26
C MET A 19 -10.61 8.18 0.83
N ALA A 20 -10.07 9.25 0.24
CA ALA A 20 -8.68 9.34 -0.15
C ALA A 20 -7.75 9.24 1.06
N ILE A 21 -8.03 9.96 2.16
CA ILE A 21 -7.25 9.84 3.39
C ILE A 21 -7.24 8.39 3.88
N PHE A 22 -8.41 7.74 3.97
CA PHE A 22 -8.48 6.36 4.45
C PHE A 22 -7.86 5.33 3.49
N ALA A 23 -7.89 5.59 2.18
CA ALA A 23 -7.22 4.73 1.21
C ALA A 23 -5.70 4.95 1.24
N PHE A 24 -5.24 6.20 1.22
CA PHE A 24 -3.83 6.51 1.02
C PHE A 24 -3.01 6.50 2.31
N VAL A 25 -3.52 6.97 3.44
CA VAL A 25 -2.76 7.01 4.70
C VAL A 25 -2.18 5.64 5.08
N PRO A 26 -2.95 4.53 5.16
CA PRO A 26 -2.37 3.23 5.50
C PRO A 26 -1.36 2.74 4.45
N ASN A 27 -1.62 2.99 3.17
CA ASN A 27 -0.70 2.62 2.09
C ASN A 27 0.62 3.40 2.14
N ILE A 28 0.57 4.71 2.44
CA ILE A 28 1.74 5.56 2.64
C ILE A 28 2.53 5.09 3.86
N LEU A 29 1.85 4.75 4.97
CA LEU A 29 2.51 4.22 6.16
C LEU A 29 3.26 2.91 5.85
N VAL A 30 2.61 1.98 5.14
CA VAL A 30 3.25 0.72 4.70
C VAL A 30 4.41 1.00 3.75
N PHE A 31 4.24 1.92 2.80
CA PHE A 31 5.28 2.31 1.87
C PHE A 31 6.51 2.85 2.61
N LEU A 32 6.33 3.82 3.52
CA LEU A 32 7.41 4.38 4.32
C LEU A 32 8.08 3.32 5.22
N ALA A 33 7.27 2.47 5.87
CA ALA A 33 7.78 1.39 6.71
C ALA A 33 8.59 0.35 5.90
N SER A 34 8.24 0.12 4.64
CA SER A 34 8.97 -0.82 3.76
C SER A 34 10.42 -0.40 3.52
N PHE A 35 10.69 0.91 3.51
CA PHE A 35 12.05 1.46 3.43
C PHE A 35 12.73 1.59 4.80
N SER A 36 12.01 1.41 5.91
CA SER A 36 12.58 1.52 7.25
C SER A 36 13.31 0.22 7.63
N SER A 37 14.50 0.31 8.21
CA SER A 37 15.16 -0.89 8.75
C SER A 37 14.44 -1.42 9.99
N THR A 38 14.17 -2.72 10.06
CA THR A 38 13.77 -3.40 11.31
C THR A 38 15.01 -4.03 11.95
N SER A 39 15.27 -3.68 13.20
CA SER A 39 16.36 -4.25 14.01
C SER A 39 15.79 -5.23 15.03
N SER A 40 16.62 -6.14 15.55
CA SER A 40 16.22 -7.17 16.51
C SER A 40 15.67 -6.62 17.83
N ALA A 41 15.89 -5.33 18.12
CA ALA A 41 15.42 -4.67 19.34
C ALA A 41 14.24 -3.72 19.13
N ASN A 42 13.97 -3.26 17.91
CA ASN A 42 12.95 -2.25 17.60
C ASN A 42 12.13 -2.64 16.37
N PHE A 43 10.80 -2.55 16.47
CA PHE A 43 9.87 -2.89 15.39
C PHE A 43 10.12 -2.04 14.12
N ILE A 44 10.50 -0.78 14.29
CA ILE A 44 10.86 0.18 13.24
C ILE A 44 12.05 1.00 13.74
N GLU A 45 13.19 0.92 13.06
CA GLU A 45 14.28 1.89 13.25
C GLU A 45 14.26 2.91 12.11
N PRO A 46 14.31 4.21 12.43
CA PRO A 46 14.37 5.26 11.42
C PRO A 46 15.69 5.17 10.66
N GLY A 47 15.64 4.65 9.44
CA GLY A 47 16.79 4.51 8.55
C GLY A 47 16.34 4.00 7.19
N PHE A 48 16.86 4.59 6.11
CA PHE A 48 16.54 4.16 4.75
C PHE A 48 17.33 2.88 4.41
N SER A 49 16.64 1.76 4.24
CA SER A 49 17.24 0.45 3.95
C SER A 49 16.44 -0.30 2.90
N LEU A 50 17.13 -0.81 1.88
CA LEU A 50 16.57 -1.71 0.86
C LEU A 50 16.72 -3.19 1.24
N ASN A 51 17.29 -3.49 2.41
CA ASN A 51 17.52 -4.86 2.87
C ASN A 51 16.21 -5.65 3.05
N ASN A 52 15.10 -4.99 3.40
CA ASN A 52 13.79 -5.64 3.51
C ASN A 52 13.32 -6.23 2.17
N TYR A 53 13.59 -5.54 1.05
CA TYR A 53 13.23 -6.02 -0.28
C TYR A 53 14.13 -7.17 -0.75
N ALA A 54 15.39 -7.21 -0.31
CA ALA A 54 16.29 -8.32 -0.60
C ALA A 54 15.76 -9.65 -0.03
N ARG A 55 15.06 -9.62 1.11
CA ARG A 55 14.39 -10.81 1.67
C ARG A 55 13.27 -11.35 0.78
N LEU A 56 12.61 -10.49 0.01
CA LEU A 56 11.57 -10.90 -0.95
C LEU A 56 12.16 -11.61 -2.17
N MET A 57 13.44 -11.38 -2.46
CA MET A 57 14.17 -12.07 -3.53
C MET A 57 14.73 -13.43 -3.10
N ASP A 58 14.41 -13.88 -1.87
CA ASP A 58 14.75 -15.23 -1.47
C ASP A 58 14.06 -16.26 -2.38
N THR A 59 14.79 -17.34 -2.65
CA THR A 59 14.41 -18.43 -3.55
C THR A 59 13.00 -18.96 -3.27
N THR A 60 12.66 -19.14 -1.99
CA THR A 60 11.34 -19.63 -1.57
C THR A 60 10.20 -18.65 -1.90
N HIS A 61 10.41 -17.36 -1.65
CA HIS A 61 9.39 -16.33 -1.86
C HIS A 61 9.09 -16.15 -3.35
N LEU A 62 10.14 -16.15 -4.18
CA LEU A 62 10.00 -16.08 -5.64
C LEU A 62 9.26 -17.28 -6.22
N ASP A 63 9.50 -18.48 -5.69
CA ASP A 63 8.84 -19.69 -6.17
C ASP A 63 7.32 -19.68 -5.90
N ILE A 64 6.91 -19.18 -4.73
CA ILE A 64 5.51 -18.96 -4.38
C ILE A 64 4.87 -17.90 -5.29
N LEU A 65 5.58 -16.80 -5.55
CA LEU A 65 5.10 -15.74 -6.44
C LEU A 65 4.88 -16.26 -7.87
N LEU A 66 5.84 -17.00 -8.40
CA LEU A 66 5.77 -17.56 -9.75
C LEU A 66 4.69 -18.64 -9.86
N SER A 67 4.56 -19.47 -8.84
CA SER A 67 3.48 -20.46 -8.73
C SER A 67 2.10 -19.77 -8.73
N SER A 68 1.95 -18.71 -7.94
CA SER A 68 0.70 -17.92 -7.88
C SER A 68 0.39 -17.25 -9.21
N LEU A 69 1.40 -16.72 -9.89
CA LEU A 69 1.26 -16.11 -11.21
C LEU A 69 0.83 -17.15 -12.27
N ARG A 70 1.46 -18.32 -12.28
CA ARG A 70 1.10 -19.42 -13.18
C ARG A 70 -0.34 -19.87 -12.96
N LEU A 71 -0.75 -20.05 -11.71
CA LEU A 71 -2.12 -20.43 -11.36
C LEU A 71 -3.13 -19.35 -11.79
N SER A 72 -2.85 -18.08 -11.49
CA SER A 72 -3.71 -16.96 -11.91
C SER A 72 -3.85 -16.90 -13.44
N GLY A 73 -2.75 -17.08 -14.18
CA GLY A 73 -2.79 -17.10 -15.64
C GLY A 73 -3.60 -18.27 -16.21
N LEU A 74 -3.41 -19.48 -15.67
CA LEU A 74 -4.16 -20.67 -16.11
C LEU A 74 -5.66 -20.59 -15.83
N VAL A 75 -6.07 -19.87 -14.78
CA VAL A 75 -7.49 -19.71 -14.42
C VAL A 75 -8.15 -18.56 -15.19
N THR A 76 -7.37 -17.55 -15.60
CA THR A 76 -7.90 -16.36 -16.29
C THR A 76 -8.13 -16.60 -17.79
N VAL A 77 -7.31 -17.46 -18.41
CA VAL A 77 -7.39 -17.82 -19.84
C VAL A 77 -8.33 -19.00 -20.03
#